data_AF-A0A5Q4T5B9-F1
#
_entry.id   AF-A0A5Q4T5B9-F1
#
_cell.length_a   1.000
_cell.length_b   1.000
_cell.length_c   1.000
_cell.angle_alpha   90.00
_cell.angle_beta   90.00
_cell.angle_gamma   90.00
#
_symmetry.space_group_name_H-M   'P 1'
#
loop_
_entity.id
_entity.type
_entity.pdbx_description
1 polymer ?
#
loop_
_entity_poly.entity_id
_entity_poly.type
_entity_poly.pdbx_seq_one_letter_code
_entity_poly.pdbx_strand_id
1 'polypeptide(L)'
;MAVAATGLLARVQALVAEQGSGLPPADLSGGCHCAAAADVPQWAAQLVRSAVRADRRAGVSWAQIGGALGISGEAARARYGRTRASRRSVPPGGAARRIAPPAPSRVRAGS
;
A
#
# COMPACT_ATOMS: atom_id res chain seq x y z
N MET A 1 -29.75 6.22 -8.44
CA MET A 1 -28.42 5.68 -8.09
C MET A 1 -27.48 6.81 -7.60
N ALA A 2 -27.81 7.49 -6.50
CA ALA A 2 -27.01 8.61 -5.95
C ALA A 2 -26.71 8.45 -4.44
N VAL A 3 -27.25 7.41 -3.79
CA VAL A 3 -27.23 7.24 -2.33
C VAL A 3 -25.93 6.58 -1.82
N ALA A 4 -25.15 5.93 -2.71
CA ALA A 4 -23.90 5.27 -2.32
C ALA A 4 -22.70 6.24 -2.16
N ALA A 5 -22.67 7.33 -2.93
CA ALA A 5 -21.58 8.31 -2.91
C ALA A 5 -21.57 9.14 -1.61
N THR A 6 -22.76 9.50 -1.12
CA THR A 6 -22.93 10.23 0.15
C THR A 6 -22.50 9.40 1.36
N GLY A 7 -22.79 8.10 1.33
CA GLY A 7 -22.35 7.18 2.39
C GLY A 7 -20.84 6.98 2.45
N LEU A 8 -20.15 7.04 1.31
CA LEU A 8 -18.69 6.99 1.25
C LEU A 8 -18.05 8.23 1.88
N LEU A 9 -18.56 9.43 1.52
CA LEU A 9 -18.07 10.69 2.10
C LEU A 9 -18.28 10.74 3.61
N ALA A 10 -19.45 10.32 4.11
CA ALA A 10 -19.72 10.24 5.54
C ALA A 10 -18.76 9.27 6.26
N ARG A 11 -18.42 8.12 5.64
CA ARG A 11 -17.46 7.16 6.20
C ARG A 11 -16.02 7.68 6.20
N VAL A 12 -15.61 8.41 5.16
CA VAL A 12 -14.29 9.05 5.12
C VAL A 12 -14.21 10.15 6.18
N GLN A 13 -15.26 10.96 6.34
CA GLN A 13 -15.34 11.99 7.37
C GLN A 13 -15.28 11.41 8.78
N ALA A 14 -16.02 10.32 9.05
CA ALA A 14 -15.97 9.62 10.33
C ALA A 14 -14.56 9.09 10.65
N LEU A 15 -13.88 8.47 9.68
CA LEU A 15 -12.50 8.00 9.85
C LEU A 15 -11.52 9.15 10.12
N VAL A 16 -11.68 10.29 9.46
CA VAL A 16 -10.84 11.48 9.71
C VAL A 16 -11.10 12.05 11.12
N ALA A 17 -12.36 12.07 11.57
CA ALA A 17 -12.71 12.51 12.92
C ALA A 17 -12.14 11.59 14.01
N GLU A 18 -12.16 10.26 13.80
CA GLU A 18 -11.57 9.31 14.75
C GLU A 18 -10.04 9.41 14.81
N GLN A 19 -9.37 9.72 13.70
CA GLN A 19 -7.91 9.93 13.67
C GLN A 19 -7.48 11.26 14.33
N GLY A 20 -8.36 12.25 14.39
CA GLY A 20 -8.10 13.54 15.04
C GLY A 20 -8.09 13.50 16.58
N SER A 21 -8.55 12.41 17.20
CA SER A 21 -8.67 12.31 18.66
C SER A 21 -7.46 11.66 19.36
N GLY A 22 -6.46 11.20 18.60
CA GLY A 22 -5.29 10.48 19.13
C GLY A 22 -3.96 11.25 19.12
N LEU A 23 -3.93 12.49 18.61
CA LEU A 23 -2.73 13.31 18.61
C LEU A 23 -2.64 14.12 19.92
N PRO A 24 -1.54 14.02 20.69
CA PRO A 24 -1.39 14.82 21.89
C PRO A 24 -1.42 16.32 21.53
N PRO A 25 -2.11 17.18 22.32
CA PRO A 25 -2.05 18.62 22.14
C PRO A 25 -0.72 19.13 22.69
N ALA A 26 0.35 19.01 21.91
CA ALA A 26 1.63 19.64 22.21
C ALA A 26 2.28 20.11 20.90
N ASP A 27 2.30 21.43 20.76
CA ASP A 27 2.90 22.22 19.69
C ASP A 27 2.17 22.30 18.33
N LEU A 28 0.94 22.83 18.36
CA LEU A 28 0.39 23.59 17.23
C LEU A 28 0.60 25.10 17.42
N SER A 29 1.81 25.50 17.84
CA SER A 29 2.23 26.90 17.75
C SER A 29 2.64 27.18 16.29
N GLY A 30 1.67 27.69 15.51
CA GLY A 30 1.81 28.27 14.17
C GLY A 30 3.03 27.84 13.33
N GLY A 31 2.85 26.88 12.43
CA GLY A 31 3.94 26.48 11.54
C GLY A 31 3.48 25.68 10.33
N CYS A 32 3.33 26.37 9.20
CA CYS A 32 3.38 25.83 7.84
C CYS A 32 2.26 24.86 7.41
N HIS A 33 1.08 25.40 7.11
CA HIS A 33 0.03 24.69 6.35
C HIS A 33 0.54 24.05 5.04
N CYS A 34 1.64 24.57 4.47
CA CYS A 34 2.29 23.99 3.30
C CYS A 34 2.86 22.59 3.55
N ALA A 35 3.31 22.25 4.77
CA ALA A 35 3.77 20.91 5.10
C ALA A 35 2.61 19.91 5.12
N ALA A 36 1.48 20.27 5.75
CA ALA A 36 0.27 19.45 5.70
C ALA A 36 -0.28 19.32 4.26
N ALA A 37 -0.20 20.38 3.46
CA ALA A 37 -0.59 20.34 2.05
C ALA A 37 0.32 19.43 1.21
N ALA A 38 1.61 19.32 1.54
CA ALA A 38 2.56 18.45 0.86
C ALA A 38 2.21 16.95 1.01
N ASP A 39 1.49 16.58 2.06
CA ASP A 39 1.01 15.21 2.26
C ASP A 39 -0.27 14.88 1.49
N VAL A 40 -1.03 15.88 1.02
CA VAL A 40 -2.31 15.69 0.31
C VAL A 40 -2.21 14.71 -0.87
N PRO A 41 -1.16 14.74 -1.72
CA PRO A 41 -1.01 13.75 -2.79
C PRO A 41 -0.93 12.30 -2.28
N GLN A 42 -0.29 12.07 -1.13
CA GLN A 42 -0.22 10.75 -0.51
C GLN A 42 -1.59 10.30 -0.02
N TRP A 43 -2.34 11.17 0.66
CA TRP A 43 -3.69 10.88 1.13
C TRP A 43 -4.65 10.61 -0.04
N ALA A 44 -4.60 11.44 -1.08
CA ALA A 44 -5.37 11.24 -2.31
C ALA A 44 -5.08 9.87 -2.94
N ALA A 45 -3.81 9.47 -3.01
CA ALA A 45 -3.42 8.16 -3.54
C ALA A 45 -3.95 6.97 -2.71
N GLN A 46 -4.08 7.12 -1.38
CA GLN A 46 -4.68 6.10 -0.52
C GLN A 46 -6.20 6.03 -0.69
N LEU A 47 -6.86 7.18 -0.82
CA LEU A 47 -8.30 7.26 -1.08
C LEU A 47 -8.66 6.63 -2.42
N VAL A 48 -7.93 6.96 -3.49
CA VAL A 48 -8.13 6.36 -4.82
C VAL A 48 -7.97 4.83 -4.76
N ARG A 49 -6.95 4.32 -4.07
CA ARG A 49 -6.78 2.86 -3.87
C ARG A 49 -7.96 2.22 -3.15
N SER A 50 -8.52 2.90 -2.16
CA SER A 50 -9.66 2.41 -1.39
C SER A 50 -10.95 2.41 -2.23
N ALA A 51 -11.19 3.47 -2.99
CA ALA A 51 -12.31 3.57 -3.92
C ALA A 51 -12.23 2.48 -5.01
N VAL A 52 -11.08 2.31 -5.66
CA VAL A 52 -10.88 1.26 -6.68
C VAL A 52 -11.13 -0.14 -6.10
N ARG A 53 -10.74 -0.40 -4.85
CA ARG A 53 -11.08 -1.68 -4.18
C ARG A 53 -12.58 -1.84 -3.94
N ALA A 54 -13.29 -0.77 -3.57
CA ALA A 54 -14.74 -0.80 -3.41
C ALA A 54 -15.45 -1.06 -4.75
N ASP A 55 -15.04 -0.38 -5.81
CA ASP A 55 -15.57 -0.54 -7.17
C ASP A 55 -15.35 -1.97 -7.69
N ARG A 56 -14.15 -2.53 -7.46
CA ARG A 56 -13.86 -3.93 -7.82
C ARG A 56 -14.69 -4.93 -7.02
N ARG A 57 -15.00 -4.66 -5.75
CA ARG A 57 -15.92 -5.48 -4.94
C ARG A 57 -17.36 -5.36 -5.42
N ALA A 58 -17.75 -4.19 -5.93
CA ALA A 58 -19.06 -3.94 -6.55
C ALA A 58 -19.18 -4.49 -7.98
N GLY A 59 -18.13 -5.12 -8.52
CA GLY A 59 -18.14 -5.73 -9.85
C GLY A 59 -17.84 -4.78 -11.01
N VAL A 60 -17.49 -3.51 -10.73
CA VAL A 60 -17.15 -2.53 -11.76
C VAL A 60 -15.91 -2.99 -12.55
N SER A 61 -16.00 -2.98 -13.87
CA SER A 61 -14.91 -3.46 -14.74
C SER A 61 -13.68 -2.54 -14.69
N TRP A 62 -12.50 -3.09 -15.02
CA TRP A 62 -11.28 -2.29 -15.12
C TRP A 62 -11.38 -1.20 -16.19
N ALA A 63 -12.14 -1.42 -17.27
CA ALA A 63 -12.38 -0.42 -18.31
C ALA A 63 -13.16 0.78 -17.75
N GLN A 64 -14.21 0.54 -16.97
CA GLN A 64 -15.00 1.60 -16.32
C GLN A 64 -14.18 2.36 -15.27
N ILE A 65 -13.40 1.64 -14.46
CA ILE A 65 -12.50 2.26 -13.46
C ILE A 65 -11.42 3.11 -14.15
N GLY A 66 -10.82 2.59 -15.22
CA GLY A 66 -9.85 3.34 -16.02
C GLY A 66 -10.46 4.61 -16.61
N GLY A 67 -11.64 4.49 -17.22
CA GLY A 67 -12.37 5.63 -17.78
C GLY A 67 -12.65 6.73 -16.75
N ALA A 68 -13.07 6.36 -15.54
CA ALA A 68 -13.29 7.31 -14.44
C ALA A 68 -11.99 7.99 -13.96
N LEU A 69 -10.85 7.32 -14.10
CA LEU A 69 -9.52 7.83 -13.72
C LEU A 69 -8.78 8.52 -14.89
N GLY A 70 -9.38 8.60 -16.08
CA GLY A 70 -8.75 9.17 -17.27
C GLY A 70 -7.58 8.33 -17.81
N ILE A 71 -7.52 7.03 -17.51
CA ILE A 71 -6.47 6.11 -17.96
C ILE A 71 -7.08 4.88 -18.63
N SER A 72 -6.27 4.09 -19.34
CA SER A 72 -6.77 2.83 -19.89
C SER A 72 -7.12 1.83 -18.78
N GLY A 73 -8.07 0.93 -19.05
CA GLY A 73 -8.43 -0.11 -18.09
C GLY A 73 -7.26 -1.04 -17.74
N GLU A 74 -6.39 -1.34 -18.71
CA GLU A 74 -5.16 -2.09 -18.48
C GLU A 74 -4.18 -1.31 -17.58
N ALA A 75 -4.03 0.00 -17.77
CA ALA A 75 -3.22 0.84 -16.87
C ALA A 75 -3.79 0.86 -15.45
N ALA A 76 -5.11 0.92 -15.30
CA ALA A 76 -5.77 0.82 -14.00
C ALA A 76 -5.54 -0.56 -13.35
N ARG A 77 -5.68 -1.65 -14.10
CA ARG A 77 -5.39 -3.01 -13.63
C ARG A 77 -3.94 -3.18 -13.21
N ALA A 78 -2.97 -2.68 -13.98
CA ALA A 78 -1.56 -2.78 -13.66
C ALA A 78 -1.21 -2.03 -12.36
N ARG A 79 -1.84 -0.88 -12.12
CA ARG A 79 -1.60 -0.02 -10.94
C ARG A 79 -2.30 -0.54 -9.69
N TYR A 80 -3.56 -0.94 -9.81
CA TYR A 80 -4.45 -1.20 -8.67
C TYR A 80 -4.89 -2.67 -8.54
N GLY A 81 -4.71 -3.48 -9.57
CA GLY A 81 -5.11 -4.88 -9.60
C GLY A 81 -4.19 -5.84 -8.84
N ARG A 82 -3.03 -5.37 -8.35
CA ARG A 82 -2.14 -6.15 -7.48
C ARG A 82 -2.70 -6.23 -6.05
N THR A 83 -3.75 -7.02 -5.88
CA THR A 83 -3.97 -7.73 -4.60
C THR A 83 -2.80 -8.69 -4.42
N ARG A 84 -2.21 -8.68 -3.23
CA ARG A 84 -0.97 -9.36 -2.82
C ARG A 84 -1.07 -10.90 -2.95
N ALA A 85 -1.11 -11.42 -4.18
CA ALA A 85 -1.05 -12.85 -4.50
C ALA A 85 0.32 -13.28 -5.06
N SER A 86 1.35 -12.44 -4.93
CA SER A 86 2.72 -12.74 -5.39
C SER A 86 3.77 -12.38 -4.34
N ARG A 87 3.51 -12.76 -3.07
CA ARG A 87 4.57 -12.94 -2.06
C ARG A 87 4.55 -14.35 -1.44
N ARG A 88 4.21 -15.35 -2.25
CA ARG A 88 4.46 -16.76 -1.96
C ARG A 88 4.80 -17.51 -3.26
N SER A 89 5.89 -17.13 -3.89
CA SER A 89 6.76 -18.12 -4.51
C SER A 89 7.76 -18.54 -3.43
N VAL A 90 7.33 -19.45 -2.56
CA VAL A 90 8.29 -20.35 -1.91
C VAL A 90 8.90 -21.15 -3.07
N PRO A 91 10.22 -21.07 -3.34
CA PRO A 91 10.82 -22.00 -4.29
C PRO A 91 10.56 -23.42 -3.77
N PRO A 92 10.10 -24.37 -4.60
CA PRO A 92 9.98 -25.75 -4.16
C PRO A 92 11.35 -26.22 -3.67
N GLY A 93 11.41 -26.59 -2.39
CA GLY A 93 12.59 -27.16 -1.77
C GLY A 93 13.03 -28.39 -2.55
N GLY A 94 14.26 -28.36 -3.04
CA GLY A 94 14.80 -29.43 -3.86
C GLY A 94 16.30 -29.30 -4.06
N ALA A 95 17.08 -29.27 -2.98
CA ALA A 95 18.40 -29.89 -2.88
C ALA A 95 19.06 -29.54 -1.55
N ALA A 96 18.75 -30.32 -0.52
CA ALA A 96 19.73 -30.59 0.50
C ALA A 96 20.90 -31.34 -0.17
N ARG A 97 22.00 -30.65 -0.49
CA ARG A 97 23.31 -31.29 -0.62
C ARG A 97 24.32 -30.52 0.21
N ARG A 98 24.43 -31.00 1.46
CA ARG A 98 25.59 -31.01 2.35
C ARG A 98 26.74 -30.09 1.95
N ILE A 99 26.87 -28.96 2.65
CA ILE A 99 28.15 -28.30 2.83
C ILE A 99 28.69 -28.79 4.17
N ALA A 100 29.76 -29.58 4.11
CA ALA A 100 30.49 -30.07 5.26
C ALA A 100 31.13 -28.90 6.04
N PRO A 101 31.34 -29.00 7.37
CA PRO A 101 31.98 -27.95 8.15
C PRO A 101 33.45 -27.75 7.72
N PRO A 102 33.99 -26.51 7.80
CA PRO A 102 35.37 -26.23 7.46
C PRO A 102 36.34 -26.86 8.48
N ALA A 103 37.40 -27.49 7.97
CA ALA A 103 38.49 -28.03 8.78
C ALA A 103 39.32 -26.89 9.44
N PRO A 104 39.86 -27.07 10.65
CA PRO A 104 40.70 -26.07 11.30
C PRO A 104 42.07 -25.95 10.60
N SER A 105 42.45 -24.71 10.31
CA SER A 105 43.74 -24.29 9.77
C SER A 105 44.89 -24.65 10.71
N ARG A 106 45.80 -25.54 10.29
CA ARG A 106 47.11 -25.67 10.93
C ARG A 106 47.98 -24.49 10.55
N VAL A 107 48.10 -23.53 11.47
CA VAL A 107 49.20 -22.56 11.52
C VAL A 107 50.48 -23.35 11.76
N ARG A 108 51.35 -23.45 10.76
CA ARG A 108 52.75 -23.85 10.96
C ARG A 108 53.59 -22.59 11.01
N ALA A 109 53.80 -22.09 12.21
CA ALA A 109 54.84 -21.15 12.55
C ALA A 109 56.22 -21.82 12.37
N GLY A 110 57.19 -21.04 11.88
CA GLY A 110 58.62 -21.06 12.24
C GLY A 110 59.40 -22.37 12.11
N SER A 111 60.39 -22.38 11.22
CA SER A 111 61.83 -22.32 11.55
C SER A 111 62.67 -22.57 10.30
#